data_AF-A0A7C2S4E4-F1
#
_entry.id   AF-A0A7C2S4E4-F1
#
_cell.length_a   1.000
_cell.length_b   1.000
_cell.length_c   1.000
_cell.angle_alpha   90.00
_cell.angle_beta   90.00
_cell.angle_gamma   90.00
#
_symmetry.space_group_name_H-M   'P 1'
#
loop_
_entity.id
_entity.type
_entity.pdbx_description
1 polymer ?
#
loop_
_entity_poly.entity_id
_entity_poly.type
_entity_poly.pdbx_seq_one_letter_code
_entity_poly.pdbx_strand_id
1 'polypeptide(L)'
;MAKPVKEKTNDTSTHAEFSAKPEAFLVHDPVVVGAFEVMGGIDDPKKLEEHILFRSHPNVDLYAQQHRAFVELLRRNVNKVFYLSELVGSYESFDSARKNPNQVFTRDSLITIPWIPDGYIKARMAKPLRRPESETMEAAVKTLGLAEIIRIPENLFLEGGDVVPFSRHGKRTLLVGYGPRTKLETLYYLQEALIPEHIDEIIGIELAGWRLNLDGGFCPSPRMWLFPIPAA
;
A
#
# COMPACT_ATOMS: atom_id res chain seq x y z
N MET A 1 17.49 42.85 1.57
CA MET A 1 16.60 42.52 2.71
C MET A 1 16.02 41.13 2.43
N ALA A 2 16.43 40.12 3.20
CA ALA A 2 15.87 38.78 3.09
C ALA A 2 14.45 38.75 3.69
N LYS A 3 13.50 38.14 2.98
CA LYS A 3 12.13 37.92 3.50
C LYS A 3 12.21 36.89 4.65
N PRO A 4 11.43 37.07 5.73
CA PRO A 4 11.40 36.11 6.82
C PRO A 4 10.80 34.80 6.33
N VAL A 5 11.50 33.70 6.57
CA VAL A 5 10.97 32.35 6.41
C VAL A 5 9.89 32.20 7.49
N LYS A 6 8.65 31.97 7.07
CA LYS A 6 7.56 31.62 8.00
C LYS A 6 7.92 30.28 8.63
N GLU A 7 8.20 30.26 9.92
CA GLU A 7 8.16 29.04 10.72
C GLU A 7 6.76 28.44 10.58
N LYS A 8 6.65 27.33 9.84
CA LYS A 8 5.50 26.44 9.96
C LYS A 8 5.66 25.72 11.28
N THR A 9 4.91 26.16 12.29
CA THR A 9 4.62 25.35 13.48
C THR A 9 3.71 24.20 13.06
N ASN A 10 4.28 23.19 12.40
CA ASN A 10 3.60 21.92 12.21
C ASN A 10 3.79 21.13 13.50
N ASP A 11 2.70 20.88 14.21
CA ASP A 11 2.64 19.81 15.20
C ASP A 11 2.83 18.47 14.49
N THR A 12 4.09 18.11 14.22
CA THR A 12 4.46 16.87 13.53
C THR A 12 4.28 15.63 14.40
N SER A 13 3.81 15.78 15.64
CA SER A 13 3.84 14.72 16.65
C SER A 13 2.70 13.69 16.54
N THR A 14 1.73 13.87 15.63
CA THR A 14 0.48 13.10 15.64
C THR A 14 0.13 12.39 14.32
N HIS A 15 1.02 12.35 13.32
CA HIS A 15 0.73 11.71 12.03
C HIS A 15 1.49 10.38 11.84
N ALA A 16 0.90 9.28 12.26
CA ALA A 16 1.32 7.90 12.06
C ALA A 16 0.12 7.07 11.54
N GLU A 17 0.37 5.84 11.06
CA GLU A 17 -0.65 4.96 10.45
C GLU A 17 -1.96 4.84 11.27
N PHE A 18 -1.87 4.95 12.60
CA PHE A 18 -2.99 4.76 13.54
C PHE A 18 -3.42 6.02 14.30
N SER A 19 -2.70 7.13 14.16
CA SER A 19 -2.96 8.34 14.96
C SER A 19 -3.75 9.41 14.20
N ALA A 20 -3.93 9.24 12.88
CA ALA A 20 -4.75 10.10 12.06
C ALA A 20 -5.86 9.30 11.38
N LYS A 21 -7.08 9.84 11.43
CA LYS A 21 -8.18 9.36 10.59
C LYS A 21 -7.88 9.77 9.14
N PRO A 22 -7.86 8.84 8.18
CA PRO A 22 -7.61 9.18 6.79
C PRO A 22 -8.76 10.04 6.24
N GLU A 23 -8.42 11.01 5.38
CA GLU A 23 -9.42 11.83 4.68
C GLU A 23 -10.09 11.04 3.57
N ALA A 24 -9.32 10.19 2.89
CA ALA A 24 -9.76 9.41 1.75
C ALA A 24 -9.26 7.97 1.80
N PHE A 25 -10.04 7.06 1.23
CA PHE A 25 -9.65 5.67 0.95
C PHE A 25 -9.85 5.35 -0.53
N LEU A 26 -8.91 4.60 -1.10
CA LEU A 26 -9.01 4.05 -2.45
C LEU A 26 -9.20 2.54 -2.37
N VAL A 27 -10.29 2.05 -2.94
CA VAL A 27 -10.69 0.63 -2.93
C VAL A 27 -10.87 0.11 -4.35
N HIS A 28 -10.79 -1.21 -4.51
CA HIS A 28 -11.03 -1.88 -5.79
C HIS A 28 -11.95 -3.08 -5.56
N ASP A 29 -12.99 -3.22 -6.38
CA ASP A 29 -13.92 -4.35 -6.29
C ASP A 29 -13.61 -5.38 -7.40
N PRO A 30 -12.96 -6.50 -7.06
CA PRO A 30 -12.60 -7.51 -8.05
C PRO A 30 -13.83 -8.27 -8.59
N VAL A 31 -14.96 -8.27 -7.89
CA VAL A 31 -16.18 -8.96 -8.34
C VAL A 31 -16.86 -8.16 -9.44
N VAL A 32 -17.04 -6.85 -9.22
CA VAL A 32 -17.72 -5.97 -10.18
C VAL A 32 -16.99 -5.89 -11.52
N VAL A 33 -15.66 -6.01 -11.50
CA VAL A 33 -14.85 -5.94 -12.73
C VAL A 33 -14.58 -7.30 -13.37
N GLY A 34 -15.05 -8.40 -12.77
CA GLY A 34 -14.81 -9.76 -13.28
C GLY A 34 -13.40 -10.30 -13.03
N ALA A 35 -12.61 -9.73 -12.11
CA ALA A 35 -11.21 -10.11 -11.92
C ALA A 35 -11.03 -11.55 -11.41
N PHE A 36 -12.05 -12.16 -10.81
CA PHE A 36 -12.00 -13.57 -10.39
C PHE A 36 -12.21 -14.56 -11.54
N GLU A 37 -12.69 -14.12 -12.71
CA GLU A 37 -12.87 -15.00 -13.87
C GLU A 37 -11.56 -15.65 -14.33
N VAL A 38 -10.42 -14.97 -14.13
CA VAL A 38 -9.09 -15.49 -14.48
C VAL A 38 -8.65 -16.69 -13.64
N MET A 39 -9.31 -16.93 -12.50
CA MET A 39 -9.08 -18.12 -11.69
C MET A 39 -9.80 -19.34 -12.28
N GLY A 40 -10.80 -19.13 -13.14
CA GLY A 40 -11.60 -20.19 -13.74
C GLY A 40 -10.75 -21.26 -14.42
N GLY A 41 -10.99 -22.52 -14.07
CA GLY A 41 -10.25 -23.67 -14.62
C GLY A 41 -8.90 -23.95 -13.94
N ILE A 42 -8.54 -23.23 -12.87
CA ILE A 42 -7.37 -23.53 -12.03
C ILE A 42 -7.82 -24.23 -10.75
N ASP A 43 -8.05 -25.54 -10.80
CA ASP A 43 -8.52 -26.29 -9.62
C ASP A 43 -7.41 -26.66 -8.63
N ASP A 44 -6.15 -26.61 -9.06
CA ASP A 44 -4.99 -26.92 -8.23
C ASP A 44 -4.59 -25.71 -7.37
N PRO A 45 -4.72 -25.78 -6.03
CA PRO A 45 -4.37 -24.67 -5.14
C PRO A 45 -2.92 -24.21 -5.28
N LYS A 46 -2.01 -25.13 -5.62
CA LYS A 46 -0.59 -24.81 -5.78
C LYS A 46 -0.36 -23.94 -7.01
N LYS A 47 -1.04 -24.25 -8.11
CA LYS A 47 -1.01 -23.43 -9.33
C LYS A 47 -1.66 -22.07 -9.10
N LEU A 48 -2.74 -22.03 -8.33
CA LEU A 48 -3.37 -20.76 -7.97
C LEU A 48 -2.42 -19.86 -7.17
N GLU A 49 -1.68 -20.44 -6.22
CA GLU A 49 -0.70 -19.69 -5.42
C GLU A 49 0.51 -19.26 -6.26
N GLU A 50 1.03 -20.14 -7.11
CA GLU A 50 2.23 -19.86 -7.92
C GLU A 50 1.95 -18.85 -9.06
N HIS A 51 0.78 -18.93 -9.71
CA HIS A 51 0.47 -18.14 -10.89
C HIS A 51 -0.40 -16.91 -10.63
N ILE A 52 -1.28 -16.97 -9.63
CA ILE A 52 -2.26 -15.91 -9.33
C ILE A 52 -2.02 -15.31 -7.94
N LEU A 53 -1.15 -15.89 -7.12
CA LEU A 53 -0.86 -15.46 -5.74
C LEU A 53 -2.06 -15.60 -4.78
N PHE A 54 -2.97 -16.52 -5.08
CA PHE A 54 -4.12 -16.86 -4.22
C PHE A 54 -4.00 -18.29 -3.69
N ARG A 55 -4.29 -18.49 -2.41
CA ARG A 55 -4.23 -19.81 -1.76
C ARG A 55 -5.45 -20.69 -2.06
N SER A 56 -6.58 -20.07 -2.39
CA SER A 56 -7.83 -20.75 -2.69
C SER A 56 -8.75 -19.84 -3.49
N HIS A 57 -9.74 -20.45 -4.15
CA HIS A 57 -10.83 -19.72 -4.79
C HIS A 57 -11.68 -18.99 -3.76
N PRO A 58 -11.98 -17.70 -3.95
CA PRO A 58 -12.95 -17.01 -3.13
C PRO A 58 -14.37 -17.49 -3.48
N ASN A 59 -15.23 -17.59 -2.47
CA ASN A 59 -16.67 -17.64 -2.73
C ASN A 59 -17.11 -16.25 -3.19
N VAL A 60 -17.42 -16.10 -4.49
CA VAL A 60 -17.66 -14.80 -5.13
C VAL A 60 -18.85 -14.05 -4.51
N ASP A 61 -19.96 -14.75 -4.24
CA ASP A 61 -21.15 -14.13 -3.64
C ASP A 61 -20.89 -13.65 -2.22
N LEU A 62 -20.21 -14.46 -1.41
CA LEU A 62 -19.83 -14.09 -0.06
C LEU A 62 -18.82 -12.93 -0.07
N TYR A 63 -17.84 -12.97 -0.97
CA TYR A 63 -16.85 -11.91 -1.13
C TYR A 63 -17.53 -10.58 -1.48
N ALA A 64 -18.47 -10.58 -2.43
CA ALA A 64 -19.21 -9.38 -2.82
C ALA A 64 -19.97 -8.77 -1.64
N GLN A 65 -20.60 -9.61 -0.81
CA GLN A 65 -21.30 -9.17 0.40
C GLN A 65 -20.32 -8.56 1.43
N GLN A 66 -19.20 -9.23 1.68
CA GLN A 66 -18.17 -8.76 2.63
C GLN A 66 -17.54 -7.45 2.17
N HIS A 67 -17.18 -7.35 0.88
CA HIS A 67 -16.58 -6.16 0.30
C HIS A 67 -17.53 -4.96 0.36
N ARG A 68 -18.82 -5.16 0.01
CA ARG A 68 -19.84 -4.11 0.14
C ARG A 68 -19.99 -3.64 1.58
N ALA A 69 -20.11 -4.57 2.53
CA ALA A 69 -20.23 -4.23 3.95
C ALA A 69 -19.00 -3.46 4.46
N PHE A 70 -17.79 -3.84 4.02
CA PHE A 70 -16.56 -3.13 4.33
C PHE A 70 -16.55 -1.70 3.77
N VAL A 71 -16.90 -1.51 2.49
CA VAL A 71 -16.95 -0.18 1.87
C VAL A 71 -18.03 0.70 2.50
N GLU A 72 -19.19 0.14 2.86
CA GLU A 72 -20.23 0.86 3.61
C GLU A 72 -19.73 1.31 4.98
N LEU A 73 -18.99 0.46 5.70
CA LEU A 73 -18.37 0.84 6.96
C LEU A 73 -17.35 1.96 6.77
N LEU A 74 -16.52 1.90 5.72
CA LEU A 74 -15.58 2.98 5.39
C LEU A 74 -16.33 4.29 5.11
N ARG A 75 -17.38 4.27 4.28
CA ARG A 75 -18.16 5.48 3.95
C ARG A 75 -18.84 6.13 5.15
N ARG A 76 -19.18 5.37 6.19
CA ARG A 76 -19.69 5.90 7.46
C ARG A 76 -18.60 6.56 8.30
N ASN A 77 -17.36 6.12 8.14
CA ASN A 77 -16.25 6.49 9.00
C ASN A 77 -15.18 7.34 8.33
N VAL A 78 -15.20 7.57 7.02
CA VAL A 78 -14.17 8.28 6.24
C VAL A 78 -14.88 9.26 5.30
N ASN A 79 -14.31 10.45 5.12
CA ASN A 79 -14.98 11.51 4.35
C ASN A 79 -15.13 11.14 2.87
N LYS A 80 -14.12 10.51 2.28
CA LYS A 80 -14.08 10.15 0.86
C LYS A 80 -13.70 8.68 0.69
N VAL A 81 -14.47 7.94 -0.09
CA VAL A 81 -14.13 6.57 -0.49
C VAL A 81 -14.29 6.48 -1.99
N PHE A 82 -13.20 6.23 -2.69
CA PHE A 82 -13.13 6.15 -4.14
C PHE A 82 -12.98 4.70 -4.58
N TYR A 83 -13.77 4.28 -5.56
CA TYR A 83 -13.43 3.06 -6.30
C TYR A 83 -12.41 3.38 -7.39
N LEU A 84 -11.46 2.47 -7.57
CA LEU A 84 -10.46 2.57 -8.63
C LEU A 84 -11.11 2.69 -10.03
N SER A 85 -12.19 1.96 -10.26
CA SER A 85 -12.97 2.02 -11.51
C SER A 85 -13.64 3.38 -11.75
N GLU A 86 -14.00 4.12 -10.70
CA GLU A 86 -14.60 5.45 -10.84
C GLU A 86 -13.55 6.48 -11.29
N LEU A 87 -12.30 6.32 -10.87
CA LEU A 87 -11.21 7.24 -11.17
C LEU A 87 -10.55 6.97 -12.53
N VAL A 88 -10.37 5.69 -12.86
CA VAL A 88 -9.55 5.28 -14.02
C VAL A 88 -10.18 4.18 -14.86
N GLY A 89 -11.49 3.90 -14.72
CA GLY A 89 -12.15 2.80 -15.41
C GLY A 89 -12.09 2.83 -16.95
N SER A 90 -11.86 4.02 -17.52
CA SER A 90 -11.69 4.26 -18.97
C SER A 90 -10.23 4.34 -19.42
N TYR A 91 -9.27 4.19 -18.51
CA TYR A 91 -7.85 4.32 -18.81
C TYR A 91 -7.30 2.94 -19.20
N GLU A 92 -6.37 2.90 -20.14
CA GLU A 92 -5.72 1.64 -20.56
C GLU A 92 -5.03 0.91 -19.40
N SER A 93 -4.43 1.65 -18.45
CA SER A 93 -3.79 1.06 -17.28
C SER A 93 -4.74 0.18 -16.46
N PHE A 94 -6.04 0.52 -16.43
CA PHE A 94 -7.06 -0.20 -15.69
C PHE A 94 -7.40 -1.59 -16.26
N ASP A 95 -7.06 -1.88 -17.52
CA ASP A 95 -7.30 -3.21 -18.10
C ASP A 95 -6.55 -4.31 -17.35
N SER A 96 -5.38 -3.97 -16.81
CA SER A 96 -4.62 -4.89 -15.96
C SER A 96 -5.33 -5.17 -14.63
N ALA A 97 -5.87 -4.13 -13.99
CA ALA A 97 -6.68 -4.23 -12.78
C ALA A 97 -7.97 -5.06 -12.98
N ARG A 98 -8.63 -4.95 -14.14
CA ARG A 98 -9.82 -5.75 -14.46
C ARG A 98 -9.55 -7.27 -14.46
N LYS A 99 -8.31 -7.66 -14.75
CA LYS A 99 -7.91 -9.07 -14.92
C LYS A 99 -6.99 -9.59 -13.82
N ASN A 100 -6.62 -8.74 -12.86
CA ASN A 100 -5.72 -9.12 -11.78
C ASN A 100 -6.46 -9.10 -10.43
N PRO A 101 -6.79 -10.27 -9.86
CA PRO A 101 -7.52 -10.33 -8.60
C PRO A 101 -6.73 -9.79 -7.41
N ASN A 102 -5.41 -9.64 -7.52
CA ASN A 102 -4.57 -9.04 -6.47
C ASN A 102 -4.76 -7.51 -6.36
N GLN A 103 -5.35 -6.85 -7.35
CA GLN A 103 -5.55 -5.40 -7.33
C GLN A 103 -6.41 -4.92 -6.15
N VAL A 104 -7.21 -5.81 -5.55
CA VAL A 104 -7.97 -5.51 -4.32
C VAL A 104 -7.06 -5.15 -3.14
N PHE A 105 -5.83 -5.66 -3.12
CA PHE A 105 -4.81 -5.32 -2.13
C PHE A 105 -4.11 -4.01 -2.53
N THR A 106 -4.88 -2.91 -2.56
CA THR A 106 -4.42 -1.58 -2.99
C THR A 106 -3.26 -1.02 -2.17
N ARG A 107 -3.02 -1.56 -0.96
CA ARG A 107 -1.92 -1.19 -0.06
C ARG A 107 -0.54 -1.37 -0.69
N ASP A 108 -0.33 -2.45 -1.45
CA ASP A 108 1.04 -2.79 -1.87
C ASP A 108 1.53 -1.96 -3.04
N SER A 109 0.62 -1.53 -3.92
CA SER A 109 0.97 -0.97 -5.22
C SER A 109 1.34 0.52 -5.16
N LEU A 110 0.99 1.21 -4.06
CA LEU A 110 1.24 2.64 -3.89
C LEU A 110 1.28 3.02 -2.41
N ILE A 111 2.31 3.77 -2.04
CA ILE A 111 2.57 4.15 -0.64
C ILE A 111 2.29 5.64 -0.49
N THR A 112 1.45 5.99 0.49
CA THR A 112 1.26 7.36 0.95
C THR A 112 1.98 7.54 2.28
N ILE A 113 2.55 8.73 2.50
CA ILE A 113 3.25 9.07 3.74
C ILE A 113 2.48 10.21 4.41
N PRO A 114 2.02 10.07 5.66
CA PRO A 114 1.22 11.08 6.35
C PRO A 114 1.85 12.48 6.41
N TRP A 115 3.18 12.57 6.40
CA TRP A 115 3.91 13.84 6.45
C TRP A 115 4.10 14.50 5.09
N ILE A 116 3.66 13.84 4.01
CA ILE A 116 3.72 14.29 2.63
C ILE A 116 2.33 14.08 2.01
N PRO A 117 1.31 14.83 2.46
CA PRO A 117 -0.10 14.52 2.19
C PRO A 117 -0.46 14.57 0.69
N ASP A 118 0.28 15.37 -0.09
CA ASP A 118 0.08 15.50 -1.54
C ASP A 118 1.04 14.60 -2.34
N GLY A 119 1.75 13.70 -1.68
CA GLY A 119 2.80 12.88 -2.26
C GLY A 119 2.52 11.38 -2.21
N TYR A 120 3.05 10.65 -3.19
CA TYR A 120 3.08 9.19 -3.17
C TYR A 120 4.45 8.64 -3.58
N ILE A 121 4.73 7.43 -3.11
CA ILE A 121 5.82 6.60 -3.63
C ILE A 121 5.18 5.47 -4.42
N LYS A 122 5.50 5.39 -5.70
CA LYS A 122 5.05 4.29 -6.55
C LYS A 122 5.79 3.01 -6.15
N ALA A 123 5.06 1.97 -5.79
CA ALA A 123 5.67 0.69 -5.46
C ALA A 123 6.27 0.04 -6.70
N ARG A 124 7.34 -0.73 -6.52
CA ARG A 124 7.94 -1.55 -7.56
C ARG A 124 7.89 -3.01 -7.13
N MET A 125 6.80 -3.65 -7.55
CA MET A 125 6.44 -5.00 -7.16
C MET A 125 7.53 -6.02 -7.53
N ALA A 126 7.86 -6.89 -6.57
CA ALA A 126 8.86 -7.94 -6.78
C ALA A 126 8.37 -8.97 -7.81
N LYS A 127 7.08 -9.35 -7.71
CA LYS A 127 6.45 -10.30 -8.64
C LYS A 127 6.01 -9.59 -9.92
N PRO A 128 6.46 -10.03 -11.12
CA PRO A 128 6.09 -9.39 -12.39
C PRO A 128 4.59 -9.27 -12.60
N LEU A 129 3.81 -10.29 -12.20
CA LEU A 129 2.34 -10.30 -12.28
C LEU A 129 1.70 -9.07 -11.65
N ARG A 130 2.27 -8.57 -10.55
CA ARG A 130 1.71 -7.46 -9.76
C ARG A 130 2.16 -6.08 -10.24
N ARG A 131 3.20 -5.98 -11.07
CA ARG A 131 3.75 -4.68 -11.50
C ARG A 131 2.73 -3.76 -12.18
N PRO A 132 1.79 -4.25 -13.01
CA PRO A 132 0.75 -3.40 -13.58
C PRO A 132 -0.19 -2.76 -12.54
N GLU A 133 -0.28 -3.31 -11.32
CA GLU A 133 -1.10 -2.74 -10.26
C GLU A 133 -0.63 -1.32 -9.89
N SER A 134 0.69 -1.11 -9.85
CA SER A 134 1.29 0.19 -9.55
C SER A 134 1.00 1.24 -10.63
N GLU A 135 0.85 0.84 -11.89
CA GLU A 135 0.50 1.74 -13.00
C GLU A 135 -0.95 2.22 -12.87
N THR A 136 -1.86 1.30 -12.53
CA THR A 136 -3.27 1.64 -12.33
C THR A 136 -3.44 2.58 -11.14
N MET A 137 -2.77 2.27 -10.03
CA MET A 137 -2.82 3.08 -8.81
C MET A 137 -2.18 4.45 -9.01
N GLU A 138 -1.06 4.54 -9.74
CA GLU A 138 -0.44 5.82 -10.09
C GLU A 138 -1.40 6.69 -10.90
N ALA A 139 -2.05 6.14 -11.93
CA ALA A 139 -3.04 6.88 -12.72
C ALA A 139 -4.19 7.42 -11.84
N ALA A 140 -4.66 6.62 -10.89
CA ALA A 140 -5.75 7.00 -10.00
C ALA A 140 -5.37 8.13 -9.04
N VAL A 141 -4.19 8.07 -8.41
CA VAL A 141 -3.77 9.13 -7.48
C VAL A 141 -3.39 10.43 -8.20
N LYS A 142 -2.94 10.36 -9.45
CA LYS A 142 -2.75 11.55 -10.29
C LYS A 142 -4.06 12.26 -10.58
N THR A 143 -5.16 11.53 -10.81
CA THR A 143 -6.51 12.11 -10.92
C THR A 143 -6.95 12.80 -9.62
N LEU A 144 -6.44 12.35 -8.47
CA LEU A 144 -6.66 12.96 -7.17
C LEU A 144 -5.69 14.11 -6.85
N GLY A 145 -4.75 14.43 -7.74
CA GLY A 145 -3.81 15.54 -7.59
C GLY A 145 -2.53 15.24 -6.81
N LEU A 146 -2.24 13.97 -6.48
CA LEU A 146 -1.01 13.62 -5.79
C LEU A 146 0.19 13.60 -6.76
N ALA A 147 1.37 13.95 -6.24
CA ALA A 147 2.63 13.99 -6.96
C ALA A 147 3.57 12.84 -6.58
N GLU A 148 4.34 12.34 -7.54
CA GLU A 148 5.37 11.34 -7.27
C GLU A 148 6.50 11.99 -6.45
N ILE A 149 6.80 11.43 -5.28
CA ILE A 149 7.88 11.91 -4.41
C ILE A 149 9.22 11.42 -4.96
N ILE A 150 9.31 10.11 -5.18
CA ILE A 150 10.51 9.40 -5.65
C ILE A 150 10.10 8.22 -6.53
N ARG A 151 11.02 7.82 -7.42
CA ARG A 151 10.85 6.68 -8.32
C ARG A 151 11.85 5.59 -7.99
N ILE A 152 11.35 4.42 -7.59
CA ILE A 152 12.21 3.28 -7.25
C ILE A 152 12.98 2.77 -8.50
N PRO A 153 14.33 2.69 -8.45
CA PRO A 153 15.16 2.21 -9.55
C PRO A 153 14.81 0.80 -10.04
N GLU A 154 15.14 0.49 -11.29
CA GLU A 154 14.68 -0.74 -11.93
C GLU A 154 15.17 -2.03 -11.27
N ASN A 155 16.37 -1.98 -10.68
CA ASN A 155 17.06 -3.07 -10.00
C ASN A 155 16.61 -3.27 -8.54
N LEU A 156 15.75 -2.40 -8.02
CA LEU A 156 15.24 -2.42 -6.64
C LEU A 156 13.76 -2.82 -6.62
N PHE A 157 13.29 -3.26 -5.45
CA PHE A 157 11.89 -3.60 -5.20
C PHE A 157 11.42 -2.98 -3.89
N LEU A 158 10.17 -2.53 -3.89
CA LEU A 158 9.46 -1.96 -2.74
C LEU A 158 7.98 -2.30 -2.90
N GLU A 159 7.39 -2.95 -1.91
CA GLU A 159 5.93 -3.15 -1.82
C GLU A 159 5.38 -2.43 -0.59
N GLY A 160 4.18 -1.87 -0.70
CA GLY A 160 3.62 -1.01 0.33
C GLY A 160 3.33 -1.71 1.66
N GLY A 161 3.06 -3.02 1.67
CA GLY A 161 2.95 -3.77 2.93
C GLY A 161 4.24 -3.81 3.76
N ASP A 162 5.40 -3.47 3.19
CA ASP A 162 6.64 -3.33 3.94
C ASP A 162 6.84 -1.96 4.57
N VAL A 163 6.10 -0.93 4.14
CA VAL A 163 6.30 0.45 4.58
C VAL A 163 5.20 0.86 5.54
N VAL A 164 5.58 1.05 6.80
CA VAL A 164 4.65 1.46 7.87
C VAL A 164 5.06 2.83 8.40
N PRO A 165 4.29 3.90 8.11
CA PRO A 165 4.47 5.20 8.74
C PRO A 165 4.28 5.13 10.25
N PHE A 166 5.32 5.52 10.97
CA PHE A 166 5.41 5.42 12.42
C PHE A 166 5.93 6.73 13.02
N SER A 167 5.59 6.99 14.28
CA SER A 167 6.14 8.13 15.01
C SER A 167 6.67 7.67 16.35
N ARG A 168 7.94 8.02 16.63
CA ARG A 168 8.59 7.70 17.91
C ARG A 168 9.33 8.92 18.42
N HIS A 169 9.05 9.32 19.66
CA HIS A 169 9.69 10.48 20.29
C HIS A 169 9.61 11.75 19.44
N GLY A 170 8.48 11.99 18.78
CA GLY A 170 8.26 13.17 17.92
C GLY A 170 8.93 13.12 16.55
N LYS A 171 9.61 12.02 16.20
CA LYS A 171 10.20 11.82 14.88
C LYS A 171 9.24 11.18 13.89
N ARG A 172 9.36 11.57 12.63
CA ARG A 172 8.74 10.99 11.44
C ARG A 172 9.55 9.76 11.01
N THR A 173 9.13 8.59 11.44
CA THR A 173 9.88 7.34 11.30
C THR A 173 9.19 6.39 10.33
N LEU A 174 9.87 5.92 9.29
CA LEU A 174 9.35 4.78 8.53
C LEU A 174 9.90 3.48 9.13
N LEU A 175 9.01 2.54 9.45
CA LEU A 175 9.42 1.14 9.61
C LEU A 175 9.37 0.50 8.23
N VAL A 176 10.46 -0.14 7.81
CA VAL A 176 10.55 -0.76 6.49
C VAL A 176 11.02 -2.20 6.62
N GLY A 177 10.16 -3.14 6.25
CA GLY A 177 10.52 -4.55 6.13
C GLY A 177 11.46 -4.77 4.95
N TYR A 178 12.46 -5.65 5.10
CA TYR A 178 13.27 -6.13 3.98
C TYR A 178 13.37 -7.66 3.97
N GLY A 179 13.38 -8.26 2.78
CA GLY A 179 13.31 -9.69 2.58
C GLY A 179 12.67 -10.05 1.22
N PRO A 180 11.62 -10.90 1.17
CA PRO A 180 11.09 -11.44 -0.08
C PRO A 180 10.51 -10.42 -1.07
N ARG A 181 9.97 -9.29 -0.59
CA ARG A 181 9.25 -8.30 -1.42
C ARG A 181 9.94 -6.93 -1.50
N THR A 182 10.80 -6.60 -0.54
CA THR A 182 11.57 -5.35 -0.49
C THR A 182 13.04 -5.64 -0.23
N LYS A 183 13.95 -5.10 -1.06
CA LYS A 183 15.40 -5.29 -0.91
C LYS A 183 15.99 -4.38 0.18
N LEU A 184 17.05 -4.83 0.85
CA LEU A 184 17.77 -4.00 1.81
C LEU A 184 18.34 -2.73 1.15
N GLU A 185 18.85 -2.84 -0.08
CA GLU A 185 19.38 -1.71 -0.85
C GLU A 185 18.31 -0.65 -1.14
N THR A 186 17.03 -1.05 -1.18
CA THR A 186 15.91 -0.11 -1.28
C THR A 186 15.84 0.79 -0.05
N LEU A 187 16.17 0.31 1.15
CA LEU A 187 16.13 1.13 2.36
C LEU A 187 17.18 2.23 2.32
N TYR A 188 18.39 1.95 1.81
CA TYR A 188 19.42 2.97 1.63
C TYR A 188 18.99 4.01 0.58
N TYR A 189 18.39 3.57 -0.52
CA TYR A 189 17.83 4.48 -1.52
C TYR A 189 16.73 5.39 -0.93
N LEU A 190 15.79 4.81 -0.16
CA LEU A 190 14.76 5.58 0.54
C LEU A 190 15.35 6.56 1.56
N GLN A 191 16.41 6.14 2.26
CA GLN A 191 17.10 6.97 3.24
C GLN A 191 17.67 8.24 2.60
N GLU A 192 18.44 8.07 1.53
CA GLU A 192 19.06 9.17 0.78
C GLU A 192 18.01 10.10 0.18
N ALA A 193 16.90 9.56 -0.31
CA ALA A 193 15.88 10.33 -1.01
C ALA A 193 14.87 11.03 -0.08
N LEU A 194 14.55 10.46 1.08
CA LEU A 194 13.46 10.95 1.94
C LEU A 194 13.94 11.70 3.20
N ILE A 195 15.07 11.32 3.82
CA ILE A 195 15.50 11.94 5.08
C ILE A 195 15.82 13.44 4.93
N PRO A 196 16.45 13.92 3.84
CA PRO A 196 16.80 15.34 3.74
C PRO A 196 15.61 16.30 3.86
N GLU A 197 14.42 15.87 3.41
CA GLU A 197 13.28 16.79 3.26
C GLU A 197 11.98 16.30 3.91
N HIS A 198 11.79 14.99 4.09
CA HIS A 198 10.44 14.44 4.29
C HIS A 198 10.26 13.62 5.57
N ILE A 199 11.28 12.89 6.01
CA ILE A 199 11.23 12.02 7.20
C ILE A 199 12.49 12.20 8.04
N ASP A 200 12.52 11.68 9.26
CA ASP A 200 13.67 11.87 10.17
C ASP A 200 14.50 10.58 10.32
N GLU A 201 13.89 9.41 10.15
CA GLU A 201 14.58 8.13 10.27
C GLU A 201 13.86 7.00 9.53
N ILE A 202 14.63 5.99 9.12
CA ILE A 202 14.13 4.71 8.64
C ILE A 202 14.66 3.63 9.59
N ILE A 203 13.78 2.77 10.07
CA ILE A 203 14.14 1.57 10.84
C ILE A 203 13.88 0.36 9.94
N GLY A 204 14.97 -0.28 9.50
CA GLY A 204 14.90 -1.52 8.74
C GLY A 204 14.60 -2.73 9.64
N ILE A 205 13.71 -3.60 9.18
CA ILE A 205 13.32 -4.83 9.88
C ILE A 205 13.52 -6.01 8.94
N GLU A 206 14.44 -6.91 9.29
CA GLU A 206 14.63 -8.15 8.54
C GLU A 206 13.42 -9.06 8.69
N LEU A 207 12.86 -9.49 7.57
CA LEU A 207 11.75 -10.43 7.55
C LEU A 207 12.29 -11.85 7.45
N ALA A 208 11.71 -12.76 8.24
CA ALA A 208 11.91 -14.19 8.03
C ALA A 208 11.44 -14.59 6.63
N GLY A 209 12.11 -15.54 5.98
CA GLY A 209 11.86 -15.86 4.56
C GLY A 209 10.44 -16.32 4.20
N TRP A 210 9.64 -16.75 5.18
CA TRP A 210 8.23 -17.13 5.00
C TRP A 210 7.25 -15.96 5.13
N ARG A 211 7.70 -14.80 5.60
CA ARG A 211 6.90 -13.59 5.75
C ARG A 211 6.98 -12.76 4.46
N LEU A 212 5.84 -12.51 3.83
CA LEU A 212 5.80 -11.75 2.58
C LEU A 212 6.12 -10.27 2.80
N ASN A 213 5.43 -9.64 3.75
CA ASN A 213 5.56 -8.22 4.06
C ASN A 213 5.51 -7.97 5.57
N LEU A 214 6.00 -6.80 6.00
CA LEU A 214 6.02 -6.38 7.41
C LEU A 214 4.62 -6.33 8.03
N ASP A 215 3.64 -5.71 7.36
CA ASP A 215 2.29 -5.48 7.88
C ASP A 215 1.50 -6.76 8.20
N GLY A 216 1.79 -7.85 7.51
CA GLY A 216 1.23 -9.17 7.80
C GLY A 216 1.75 -9.80 9.11
N GLY A 217 2.85 -9.29 9.67
CA GLY A 217 3.49 -9.76 10.90
C GLY A 217 3.65 -8.69 11.98
N PHE A 218 3.43 -7.42 11.67
CA PHE A 218 3.56 -6.31 12.59
C PHE A 218 2.70 -5.15 12.11
N CYS A 219 1.71 -4.75 12.92
CA CYS A 219 0.92 -3.56 12.67
C CYS A 219 0.84 -2.74 13.96
N PRO A 220 1.35 -1.50 13.99
CA PRO A 220 1.30 -0.69 15.18
C PRO A 220 -0.14 -0.24 15.47
N SER A 221 -0.56 -0.37 16.74
CA SER A 221 -1.90 -0.01 17.20
C SER A 221 -1.82 0.88 18.45
N PRO A 222 -2.77 1.81 18.67
CA PRO A 222 -2.68 2.83 19.72
C PRO A 222 -2.56 2.30 21.15
N ARG A 223 -2.89 1.01 21.39
CA ARG A 223 -2.95 0.41 22.74
C ARG A 223 -2.13 -0.86 22.90
N MET A 224 -1.51 -1.41 21.86
CA MET A 224 -0.78 -2.68 21.94
C MET A 224 0.08 -2.92 20.70
N TRP A 225 1.27 -3.48 20.89
CA TRP A 225 2.08 -4.05 19.82
C TRP A 225 1.61 -5.49 19.59
N LEU A 226 0.90 -5.74 18.49
CA LEU A 226 0.46 -7.09 18.16
C LEU A 226 1.53 -7.76 17.30
N PHE A 227 2.24 -8.71 17.90
CA PHE A 227 2.96 -9.74 17.17
C PHE A 227 2.03 -10.94 17.04
N PRO A 228 1.46 -11.23 15.85
CA PRO A 228 0.80 -12.50 15.62
C PRO A 228 1.86 -13.60 15.71
N ILE A 229 1.94 -14.24 16.89
CA ILE A 229 2.68 -15.48 17.07
C ILE A 229 1.97 -16.51 16.18
N PRO A 230 2.69 -17.23 15.30
CA PRO A 230 2.07 -18.31 14.53
C PRO A 230 1.41 -19.30 15.48
N ALA A 231 0.16 -19.70 15.18
CA ALA A 231 -0.37 -20.91 15.78
C ALA A 231 0.55 -22.07 15.34
N ALA A 232 1.14 -22.75 16.33
CA ALA A 232 1.98 -23.92 16.13
C ALA A 232 1.21 -25.08 15.52
#